data_AF-A0A2T2WRI0-F1
#
_entry.id   AF-A0A2T2WRI0-F1
#
_cell.length_a   1.000
_cell.length_b   1.000
_cell.length_c   1.000
_cell.angle_alpha   90.00
_cell.angle_beta   90.00
_cell.angle_gamma   90.00
#
_symmetry.space_group_name_H-M   'P 1'
#
loop_
_entity.id
_entity.type
_entity.pdbx_description
1 polymer ?
#
loop_
_entity_poly.entity_id
_entity_poly.type
_entity_poly.pdbx_seq_one_letter_code
_entity_poly.pdbx_strand_id
1 'polypeptide(L)'
;MESIACGQSIARTDWLAREIVQIVHEAQVYLYQGGTLHWISSAQVFNAQGYQWDNVYDVAKLPAVIGSPVPQPSVLPREAVIMTGFPDVAVSLRKTFVIDAMKSNSNQVNSSYSGTASVTIVNNPGHLSVYNGSTWVSSGSVPVHYIHGQATIQVQGGSSPWGTISLKPSSQETGNFSNIQKIETVPNTTHQVGWRVFTPQGQPISGSHPAYSSSSSKTFVIEPVNAAGNIVTGTMADGVALMADPALTFCPRALTVCNTIGPYYLARHGKSFSYSGSLFESGTPMVFEVLPSSPSMAQVSQVTTGSGTSLSLSQPVPLMGTTQTVSGVNPNTSYTIKLQLFYAKGEPLTDLTTLSHLVPLSFTPKVLNASQRSSASTLGPATMGQTHIQIAYKSGSTAQVPDVLRLYGVIMSGDGVAPPSMSYLLYLITNVF
;
A
#
# COMPACT_ATOMS: atom_id res chain seq x y z
N MET A 1 12.14 46.66 25.13
CA MET A 1 12.45 47.68 24.09
C MET A 1 13.96 47.82 24.07
N GLU A 2 14.62 46.93 23.35
CA GLU A 2 16.08 46.96 23.18
C GLU A 2 16.39 47.62 21.84
N SER A 3 17.21 48.67 21.92
CA SER A 3 17.78 49.40 20.80
C SER A 3 18.93 48.57 20.23
N ILE A 4 18.80 48.14 18.98
CA ILE A 4 19.88 47.50 18.23
C ILE A 4 20.78 48.61 17.70
N ALA A 5 22.03 48.61 18.17
CA ALA A 5 23.06 49.55 17.76
C ALA A 5 23.49 49.30 16.31
N CYS A 6 23.54 50.38 15.55
CA CYS A 6 24.12 50.49 14.22
C CYS A 6 25.66 50.60 14.31
N GLY A 7 26.39 49.97 13.40
CA GLY A 7 27.72 50.43 12.99
C GLY A 7 28.90 49.47 13.21
N GLN A 8 29.13 48.59 12.24
CA GLN A 8 30.49 48.20 11.83
C GLN A 8 30.57 48.28 10.31
N SER A 9 31.19 49.35 9.80
CA SER A 9 31.56 49.48 8.39
C SER A 9 32.78 48.59 8.15
N ILE A 10 32.59 47.50 7.42
CA ILE A 10 33.70 46.65 6.96
C ILE A 10 34.44 47.39 5.83
N ALA A 11 35.76 47.54 5.98
CA ALA A 11 36.61 48.25 5.02
C ALA A 11 36.67 47.54 3.65
N ARG A 12 37.01 48.31 2.60
CA ARG A 12 36.89 48.00 1.16
C ARG A 12 37.61 46.75 0.62
N THR A 13 38.27 45.96 1.45
CA THR A 13 39.12 44.81 1.06
C THR A 13 38.73 43.46 1.70
N ASP A 14 37.82 43.41 2.68
CA ASP A 14 37.50 42.19 3.44
C ASP A 14 36.39 41.31 2.84
N TRP A 15 35.76 41.73 1.74
CA TRP A 15 34.69 40.98 1.08
C TRP A 15 35.21 39.94 0.07
N LEU A 16 36.46 40.05 -0.38
CA LEU A 16 37.06 39.10 -1.34
C LEU A 16 37.27 37.69 -0.76
N ALA A 17 37.19 37.54 0.58
CA ALA A 17 37.28 36.26 1.26
C ALA A 17 35.91 35.60 1.51
N ARG A 18 34.80 36.23 1.10
CA ARG A 18 33.43 35.80 1.46
C ARG A 18 32.66 35.36 0.24
N GLU A 19 32.11 34.16 0.31
CA GLU A 19 31.53 33.46 -0.84
C GLU A 19 30.05 33.80 -1.08
N ILE A 20 29.31 34.29 -0.07
CA ILE A 20 27.86 34.53 -0.18
C ILE A 20 27.46 35.87 0.43
N VAL A 21 26.66 36.66 -0.30
CA VAL A 21 26.26 38.02 0.10
C VAL A 21 24.77 38.31 -0.18
N GLN A 22 24.19 39.21 0.61
CA GLN A 22 22.81 39.71 0.49
C GLN A 22 22.76 41.22 0.78
N ILE A 23 21.88 41.98 0.12
CA ILE A 23 21.65 43.39 0.53
C ILE A 23 20.70 43.42 1.72
N VAL A 24 21.06 44.19 2.75
CA VAL A 24 20.20 44.40 3.92
C VAL A 24 18.83 44.90 3.47
N HIS A 25 17.76 44.19 3.87
CA HIS A 25 16.35 44.45 3.50
C HIS A 25 15.92 44.07 2.08
N GLU A 26 16.77 43.42 1.28
CA GLU A 26 16.37 42.78 0.02
C GLU A 26 16.28 41.26 0.19
N ALA A 27 15.34 40.61 -0.48
CA ALA A 27 15.12 39.16 -0.35
C ALA A 27 16.11 38.30 -1.17
N GLN A 28 17.01 38.92 -1.95
CA GLN A 28 17.87 38.22 -2.91
C GLN A 28 19.25 37.89 -2.31
N VAL A 29 19.65 36.63 -2.42
CA VAL A 29 20.96 36.12 -1.97
C VAL A 29 21.81 35.81 -3.19
N TYR A 30 23.11 36.10 -3.11
CA TYR A 30 24.05 35.94 -4.21
C TYR A 30 25.29 35.15 -3.79
N LEU A 31 25.77 34.29 -4.67
CA LEU A 31 27.07 33.62 -4.58
C LEU A 31 28.12 34.47 -5.29
N TYR A 32 29.21 34.84 -4.63
CA TYR A 32 30.37 35.49 -5.23
C TYR A 32 31.38 34.42 -5.68
N GLN A 33 31.51 34.26 -7.00
CA GLN A 33 32.40 33.26 -7.59
C GLN A 33 33.08 33.84 -8.84
N GLY A 34 34.40 33.70 -8.95
CA GLY A 34 35.14 34.09 -10.16
C GLY A 34 35.06 35.58 -10.52
N GLY A 35 34.81 36.46 -9.55
CA GLY A 35 34.68 37.90 -9.78
C GLY A 35 33.28 38.39 -10.13
N THR A 36 32.29 37.50 -10.19
CA THR A 36 30.89 37.82 -10.51
C THR A 36 29.92 37.33 -9.43
N LEU A 37 28.76 37.98 -9.31
CA LEU A 37 27.69 37.56 -8.42
C LEU A 37 26.67 36.71 -9.17
N HIS A 38 26.34 35.55 -8.62
CA HIS A 38 25.36 34.62 -9.17
C HIS A 38 24.14 34.60 -8.26
N TRP A 39 22.98 35.01 -8.78
CA TRP A 39 21.74 35.03 -8.00
C TRP A 39 21.33 33.61 -7.59
N ILE A 40 21.09 33.41 -6.30
CA ILE A 40 20.51 32.19 -5.75
C ILE A 40 18.99 32.42 -5.71
N SER A 41 18.30 31.85 -6.70
CA SER A 41 16.90 32.19 -7.02
C SER A 41 15.87 31.77 -5.98
N SER A 42 16.24 30.90 -5.04
CA SER A 42 15.41 30.53 -3.90
C SER A 42 16.23 29.96 -2.76
N ALA A 43 15.64 29.96 -1.55
CA ALA A 43 16.18 29.24 -0.40
C ALA A 43 16.41 27.74 -0.69
N GLN A 44 15.70 27.18 -1.67
CA GLN A 44 15.84 25.79 -2.08
C GLN A 44 17.14 25.55 -2.85
N VAL A 45 17.53 26.47 -3.75
CA VAL A 45 18.83 26.42 -4.44
C VAL A 45 19.96 26.64 -3.45
N PHE A 46 19.75 27.54 -2.49
CA PHE A 46 20.71 27.80 -1.42
C PHE A 46 21.06 26.54 -0.63
N ASN A 47 20.04 25.86 -0.09
CA ASN A 47 20.21 24.64 0.69
C ASN A 47 20.76 23.48 -0.16
N ALA A 48 20.30 23.35 -1.42
CA ALA A 48 20.70 22.25 -2.29
C ALA A 48 22.18 22.30 -2.71
N GLN A 49 22.78 23.49 -2.73
CA GLN A 49 24.21 23.68 -2.98
C GLN A 49 25.07 23.53 -1.71
N GLY A 50 24.46 23.19 -0.56
CA GLY A 50 25.17 22.95 0.70
C GLY A 50 25.54 24.22 1.48
N TYR A 51 25.04 25.38 1.06
CA TYR A 51 25.31 26.65 1.72
C TYR A 51 24.58 26.75 3.07
N GLN A 52 25.20 27.46 4.02
CA GLN A 52 24.66 27.68 5.36
C GLN A 52 24.20 29.13 5.49
N TRP A 53 22.99 29.35 6.02
CA TRP A 53 22.42 30.70 6.17
C TRP A 53 23.26 31.60 7.08
N ASP A 54 23.93 31.00 8.06
CA ASP A 54 24.88 31.69 8.95
C ASP A 54 26.11 32.23 8.22
N ASN A 55 26.37 31.76 6.99
CA ASN A 55 27.45 32.23 6.13
C ASN A 55 27.00 33.29 5.11
N VAL A 56 25.73 33.74 5.17
CA VAL A 56 25.22 34.83 4.33
C VAL A 56 25.65 36.15 4.96
N TYR A 57 26.31 37.00 4.17
CA TYR A 57 26.78 38.28 4.64
C TYR A 57 25.99 39.44 4.08
N ASP A 58 25.49 40.26 4.99
CA ASP A 58 24.84 41.52 4.66
C ASP A 58 25.84 42.54 4.10
N VAL A 59 25.51 43.13 2.94
CA VAL A 59 26.27 44.18 2.27
C VAL A 59 25.40 45.40 2.00
N ALA A 60 25.99 46.60 2.06
CA ALA A 60 25.29 47.85 1.75
C ALA A 60 25.05 48.06 0.24
N LYS A 61 25.83 47.39 -0.61
CA LYS A 61 25.72 47.39 -2.07
C LYS A 61 26.36 46.12 -2.62
N LEU A 62 25.83 45.58 -3.72
CA LEU A 62 26.45 44.45 -4.41
C LEU A 62 27.89 44.78 -4.87
N PRO A 63 28.89 43.98 -4.48
CA PRO A 63 30.30 44.28 -4.72
C PRO A 63 30.80 44.00 -6.14
N ALA A 64 30.01 43.30 -6.97
CA ALA A 64 30.39 42.94 -8.33
C ALA A 64 29.19 42.92 -9.27
N VAL A 65 29.45 42.76 -10.57
CA VAL A 65 28.41 42.63 -11.58
C VAL A 65 27.65 41.32 -11.40
N ILE A 66 26.34 41.34 -11.68
CA ILE A 66 25.48 40.17 -11.61
C ILE A 66 25.65 39.37 -12.92
N GLY A 67 26.11 38.14 -12.78
CA GLY A 67 26.17 37.14 -13.85
C GLY A 67 24.94 36.24 -13.88
N SER A 68 25.05 35.10 -14.57
CA SER A 68 23.97 34.12 -14.64
C SER A 68 23.60 33.57 -13.25
N PRO A 69 22.32 33.29 -12.96
CA PRO A 69 21.89 32.67 -11.70
C PRO A 69 22.61 31.34 -11.44
N VAL A 70 22.75 30.98 -10.16
CA VAL A 70 23.24 29.65 -9.77
C VAL A 70 22.26 28.61 -10.33
N PRO A 71 22.73 27.66 -11.16
CA PRO A 71 21.84 26.65 -11.73
C PRO A 71 21.26 25.80 -10.61
N GLN A 72 19.99 25.44 -10.73
CA GLN A 72 19.44 24.37 -9.90
C GLN A 72 20.25 23.10 -10.17
N PRO A 73 20.62 22.30 -9.16
CA PRO A 73 21.27 21.02 -9.40
C PRO A 73 20.35 20.17 -10.30
N SER A 74 20.79 19.95 -11.55
CA SER A 74 20.06 19.23 -12.59
C SER A 74 20.42 17.74 -12.66
N VAL A 75 21.26 17.30 -11.73
CA VAL A 75 21.69 15.91 -11.66
C VAL A 75 20.60 15.15 -10.90
N LEU A 76 19.86 14.30 -11.63
CA LEU A 76 18.88 13.39 -11.04
C LEU A 76 19.53 12.55 -9.93
N PRO A 77 18.78 12.07 -8.94
CA PRO A 77 19.32 11.04 -8.05
C PRO A 77 19.70 9.82 -8.89
N ARG A 78 20.73 9.08 -8.50
CA ARG A 78 21.17 7.93 -9.30
C ARG A 78 20.08 6.86 -9.36
N GLU A 79 19.43 6.62 -8.22
CA GLU A 79 18.22 5.82 -8.05
C GLU A 79 17.28 6.52 -7.06
N ALA A 80 15.96 6.31 -7.19
CA ALA A 80 14.96 6.92 -6.31
C ALA A 80 13.77 5.98 -6.08
N VAL A 81 13.32 5.86 -4.82
CA VAL A 81 12.31 4.89 -4.39
C VAL A 81 11.23 5.56 -3.56
N ILE A 82 9.96 5.29 -3.86
CA ILE A 82 8.83 5.72 -3.01
C ILE A 82 8.68 4.72 -1.87
N MET A 83 8.78 5.20 -0.64
CA MET A 83 8.77 4.37 0.56
C MET A 83 7.34 4.16 1.10
N THR A 84 6.85 2.92 1.18
CA THR A 84 5.43 2.62 1.47
C THR A 84 5.15 1.40 2.36
N GLY A 85 5.27 1.48 3.70
CA GLY A 85 4.78 0.38 4.57
C GLY A 85 3.25 0.26 4.69
N PHE A 86 2.50 1.16 4.05
CA PHE A 86 1.06 1.10 3.83
C PHE A 86 0.77 1.92 2.56
N PRO A 87 0.76 1.33 1.36
CA PRO A 87 0.66 2.05 0.08
C PRO A 87 -0.76 2.58 -0.23
N ASP A 88 -1.60 2.76 0.78
CA ASP A 88 -3.02 3.03 0.62
C ASP A 88 -3.41 4.48 0.94
N VAL A 89 -4.36 5.02 0.17
CA VAL A 89 -4.96 6.34 0.35
C VAL A 89 -6.48 6.19 0.43
N ALA A 90 -7.14 6.71 1.46
CA ALA A 90 -8.60 6.58 1.51
C ALA A 90 -9.29 7.35 0.37
N VAL A 91 -10.44 6.86 -0.10
CA VAL A 91 -11.31 7.56 -1.07
C VAL A 91 -11.48 9.03 -0.67
N SER A 92 -11.21 9.93 -1.61
CA SER A 92 -11.29 11.39 -1.42
C SER A 92 -10.41 12.01 -0.33
N LEU A 93 -9.57 11.24 0.36
CA LEU A 93 -8.58 11.77 1.32
C LEU A 93 -7.21 11.92 0.67
N ARG A 94 -6.30 12.56 1.40
CA ARG A 94 -4.93 12.85 0.96
C ARG A 94 -3.93 12.16 1.86
N LYS A 95 -2.80 11.75 1.28
CA LYS A 95 -1.68 11.16 1.99
C LYS A 95 -0.36 11.64 1.41
N THR A 96 0.61 11.82 2.30
CA THR A 96 1.98 12.17 1.92
C THR A 96 2.85 10.92 1.96
N PHE A 97 3.63 10.71 0.91
CA PHE A 97 4.63 9.66 0.78
C PHE A 97 6.00 10.29 0.70
N VAL A 98 7.04 9.56 1.14
CA VAL A 98 8.43 9.98 0.99
C VAL A 98 9.09 9.24 -0.16
N ILE A 99 10.04 9.91 -0.77
CA ILE A 99 10.86 9.40 -1.84
C ILE A 99 12.32 9.52 -1.38
N ASP A 100 13.01 8.39 -1.29
CA ASP A 100 14.42 8.35 -0.92
C ASP A 100 15.28 8.31 -2.19
N ALA A 101 16.28 9.19 -2.26
CA ALA A 101 17.35 9.13 -3.23
C ALA A 101 18.42 8.16 -2.74
N MET A 102 18.78 7.18 -3.56
CA MET A 102 19.67 6.08 -3.18
C MET A 102 21.08 6.26 -3.74
N LYS A 103 22.08 5.68 -3.06
CA LYS A 103 23.47 5.60 -3.53
C LYS A 103 23.64 4.50 -4.59
N SER A 104 24.66 4.66 -5.43
CA SER A 104 25.00 3.83 -6.60
C SER A 104 25.16 2.32 -6.42
N ASN A 105 25.45 1.89 -5.20
CA ASN A 105 26.17 0.64 -4.93
C ASN A 105 26.08 0.22 -3.46
N SER A 106 25.25 0.93 -2.71
CA SER A 106 24.89 0.58 -1.35
C SER A 106 23.43 0.92 -1.30
N ASN A 107 22.56 0.02 -0.85
CA ASN A 107 21.12 0.28 -0.77
C ASN A 107 20.80 1.32 0.32
N GLN A 108 21.63 2.34 0.52
CA GLN A 108 21.51 3.37 1.53
C GLN A 108 21.02 4.66 0.90
N VAL A 109 20.29 5.44 1.69
CA VAL A 109 19.91 6.82 1.32
C VAL A 109 21.18 7.64 1.08
N ASN A 110 21.19 8.38 -0.02
CA ASN A 110 22.20 9.36 -0.33
C ASN A 110 21.91 10.67 0.43
N SER A 111 22.28 10.71 1.70
CA SER A 111 22.07 11.89 2.56
C SER A 111 22.79 13.15 2.08
N SER A 112 23.79 13.02 1.20
CA SER A 112 24.44 14.17 0.54
C SER A 112 23.68 14.70 -0.67
N TYR A 113 22.65 14.01 -1.16
CA TYR A 113 21.87 14.48 -2.30
C TYR A 113 20.85 15.54 -1.89
N SER A 114 20.88 16.70 -2.52
CA SER A 114 19.81 17.69 -2.46
C SER A 114 19.60 18.28 -3.86
N GLY A 115 18.35 18.35 -4.31
CA GLY A 115 18.06 18.70 -5.70
C GLY A 115 16.59 18.52 -6.08
N THR A 116 16.29 18.72 -7.36
CA THR A 116 14.94 18.55 -7.91
C THR A 116 14.92 17.38 -8.89
N ALA A 117 13.93 16.51 -8.74
CA ALA A 117 13.61 15.49 -9.73
C ALA A 117 12.10 15.52 -10.02
N SER A 118 11.59 14.47 -10.64
CA SER A 118 10.17 14.31 -10.94
C SER A 118 9.67 12.91 -10.57
N VAL A 119 8.35 12.79 -10.40
CA VAL A 119 7.65 11.52 -10.36
C VAL A 119 6.66 11.49 -11.51
N THR A 120 6.82 10.50 -12.38
CA THR A 120 5.93 10.28 -13.52
C THR A 120 4.77 9.40 -13.12
N ILE A 121 3.55 9.81 -13.46
CA ILE A 121 2.35 8.98 -13.37
C ILE A 121 2.34 8.06 -14.60
N VAL A 122 2.67 6.78 -14.39
CA VAL A 122 2.81 5.78 -15.47
C VAL A 122 1.47 5.21 -15.88
N ASN A 123 0.61 4.91 -14.90
CA ASN A 123 -0.73 4.39 -15.11
C ASN A 123 -1.65 4.87 -13.99
N ASN A 124 -2.92 5.12 -14.28
CA ASN A 124 -3.87 5.65 -13.29
C ASN A 124 -5.33 5.24 -13.57
N PRO A 125 -5.63 3.92 -13.60
CA PRO A 125 -7.00 3.46 -13.79
C PRO A 125 -7.93 3.86 -12.63
N GLY A 126 -7.38 4.17 -11.46
CA GLY A 126 -8.16 4.57 -10.29
C GLY A 126 -8.59 6.04 -10.25
N HIS A 127 -8.17 6.85 -11.23
CA HIS A 127 -8.40 8.30 -11.23
C HIS A 127 -7.91 9.00 -9.95
N LEU A 128 -6.80 8.54 -9.36
CA LEU A 128 -6.14 9.25 -8.26
C LEU A 128 -5.48 10.51 -8.80
N SER A 129 -5.12 11.43 -7.91
CA SER A 129 -4.40 12.64 -8.31
C SER A 129 -3.18 12.88 -7.45
N VAL A 130 -2.16 13.50 -8.01
CA VAL A 130 -0.92 13.87 -7.35
C VAL A 130 -0.80 15.37 -7.32
N TYR A 131 -0.40 15.95 -6.18
CA TYR A 131 -0.22 17.39 -6.08
C TYR A 131 1.11 17.82 -6.73
N ASN A 132 1.05 18.73 -7.69
CA ASN A 132 2.25 19.21 -8.41
C ASN A 132 2.88 20.49 -7.84
N GLY A 133 2.43 20.93 -6.66
CA GLY A 133 2.80 22.23 -6.07
C GLY A 133 1.81 23.37 -6.37
N SER A 134 0.83 23.14 -7.25
CA SER A 134 -0.22 24.12 -7.59
C SER A 134 -1.61 23.49 -7.68
N THR A 135 -1.72 22.38 -8.41
CA THR A 135 -2.97 21.68 -8.69
C THR A 135 -2.81 20.18 -8.52
N TRP A 136 -3.95 19.48 -8.46
CA TRP A 136 -4.01 18.02 -8.47
C TRP A 136 -4.05 17.55 -9.92
N VAL A 137 -3.09 16.70 -10.30
CA VAL A 137 -2.97 16.16 -11.66
C VAL A 137 -3.11 14.64 -11.66
N SER A 138 -3.76 14.10 -12.69
CA SER A 138 -4.00 12.65 -12.83
C SER A 138 -3.07 11.98 -13.87
N SER A 139 -2.21 12.74 -14.53
CA SER A 139 -1.25 12.26 -15.53
C SER A 139 -0.03 13.20 -15.61
N GLY A 140 1.01 12.76 -16.32
CA GLY A 140 2.22 13.56 -16.54
C GLY A 140 3.29 13.36 -15.46
N SER A 141 4.17 14.36 -15.33
CA SER A 141 5.28 14.36 -14.37
C SER A 141 5.08 15.45 -13.33
N VAL A 142 5.29 15.09 -12.06
CA VAL A 142 5.17 15.99 -10.91
C VAL A 142 6.57 16.28 -10.36
N PRO A 143 6.98 17.54 -10.20
CA PRO A 143 8.27 17.86 -9.60
C PRO A 143 8.30 17.45 -8.11
N VAL A 144 9.45 16.96 -7.66
CA VAL A 144 9.72 16.62 -6.26
C VAL A 144 11.08 17.17 -5.86
N HIS A 145 11.20 17.59 -4.60
CA HIS A 145 12.39 18.27 -4.09
C HIS A 145 13.02 17.47 -2.96
N TYR A 146 14.28 17.09 -3.15
CA TYR A 146 15.06 16.32 -2.19
C TYR A 146 15.86 17.25 -1.29
N ILE A 147 15.79 16.97 0.02
CA ILE A 147 16.60 17.58 1.07
C ILE A 147 17.26 16.41 1.83
N HIS A 148 18.58 16.38 1.88
CA HIS A 148 19.35 15.31 2.52
C HIS A 148 18.93 13.89 2.08
N GLY A 149 18.70 13.72 0.77
CA GLY A 149 18.32 12.46 0.17
C GLY A 149 16.84 12.12 0.28
N GLN A 150 15.99 12.98 0.84
CA GLN A 150 14.56 12.70 1.01
C GLN A 150 13.68 13.76 0.37
N ALA A 151 12.65 13.34 -0.35
CA ALA A 151 11.59 14.19 -0.88
C ALA A 151 10.22 13.70 -0.42
N THR A 152 9.17 14.51 -0.60
CA THR A 152 7.79 14.10 -0.34
C THR A 152 6.90 14.30 -1.55
N ILE A 153 5.87 13.49 -1.68
CA ILE A 153 4.81 13.61 -2.68
C ILE A 153 3.44 13.40 -2.04
N GLN A 154 2.46 14.21 -2.44
CA GLN A 154 1.09 14.10 -1.94
C GLN A 154 0.19 13.46 -2.98
N VAL A 155 -0.59 12.46 -2.57
CA VAL A 155 -1.55 11.75 -3.41
C VAL A 155 -2.94 11.89 -2.79
N GLN A 156 -3.93 12.14 -3.64
CA GLN A 156 -5.34 12.18 -3.31
C GLN A 156 -6.03 10.94 -3.88
N GLY A 157 -6.77 10.23 -3.03
CA GLY A 157 -7.54 9.06 -3.40
C GLY A 157 -8.64 9.41 -4.40
N GLY A 158 -8.98 8.45 -5.26
CA GLY A 158 -10.04 8.59 -6.25
C GLY A 158 -11.43 8.70 -5.63
N SER A 159 -12.47 8.63 -6.47
CA SER A 159 -13.88 8.63 -6.05
C SER A 159 -14.40 7.24 -5.67
N SER A 160 -13.70 6.17 -6.05
CA SER A 160 -14.04 4.78 -5.74
C SER A 160 -12.88 4.07 -5.05
N PRO A 161 -13.16 3.12 -4.13
CA PRO A 161 -12.13 2.29 -3.56
C PRO A 161 -11.53 1.37 -4.63
N TRP A 162 -10.35 0.83 -4.32
CA TRP A 162 -9.61 -0.13 -5.14
C TRP A 162 -9.14 0.42 -6.50
N GLY A 163 -9.21 1.74 -6.66
CA GLY A 163 -8.55 2.44 -7.75
C GLY A 163 -7.05 2.53 -7.50
N THR A 164 -6.24 2.35 -8.54
CA THR A 164 -4.78 2.31 -8.40
C THR A 164 -4.09 3.40 -9.22
N ILE A 165 -2.94 3.86 -8.76
CA ILE A 165 -2.00 4.70 -9.50
C ILE A 165 -0.60 4.11 -9.44
N SER A 166 0.12 4.18 -10.55
CA SER A 166 1.50 3.72 -10.68
C SER A 166 2.40 4.93 -10.84
N LEU A 167 3.31 5.12 -9.89
CA LEU A 167 4.22 6.27 -9.81
C LEU A 167 5.67 5.84 -10.04
N LYS A 168 6.40 6.58 -10.85
CA LYS A 168 7.81 6.33 -11.15
C LYS A 168 8.68 7.56 -10.89
N PRO A 169 9.49 7.59 -9.82
CA PRO A 169 10.52 8.61 -9.64
C PRO A 169 11.52 8.60 -10.79
N SER A 170 11.97 9.78 -11.21
CA SER A 170 13.07 9.92 -12.15
C SER A 170 14.41 9.71 -11.44
N SER A 171 15.28 9.00 -12.14
CA SER A 171 16.62 8.63 -11.68
C SER A 171 17.54 8.48 -12.89
N GLN A 172 18.86 8.59 -12.66
CA GLN A 172 19.85 8.42 -13.75
C GLN A 172 19.90 6.97 -14.24
N GLU A 173 19.67 6.02 -13.34
CA GLU A 173 19.71 4.60 -13.64
C GLU A 173 18.35 3.97 -13.42
N THR A 174 18.03 3.00 -14.27
CA THR A 174 16.93 2.04 -14.09
C THR A 174 17.44 0.80 -13.37
N GLY A 175 18.31 0.98 -12.37
CA GLY A 175 19.00 -0.12 -11.70
C GLY A 175 18.06 -0.98 -10.86
N ASN A 176 18.58 -1.56 -9.79
CA ASN A 176 18.00 -2.70 -9.10
C ASN A 176 16.50 -2.49 -8.74
N PHE A 177 16.12 -1.31 -8.27
CA PHE A 177 14.75 -1.09 -7.85
C PHE A 177 13.78 -1.03 -9.06
N SER A 178 12.72 -1.84 -9.05
CA SER A 178 11.60 -1.67 -9.96
C SER A 178 10.91 -0.36 -9.59
N ASN A 179 11.36 0.76 -10.19
CA ASN A 179 11.01 2.14 -9.81
C ASN A 179 9.53 2.51 -9.95
N ILE A 180 8.63 1.58 -10.26
CA ILE A 180 7.19 1.82 -10.33
C ILE A 180 6.55 1.38 -9.01
N GLN A 181 6.18 2.34 -8.18
CA GLN A 181 5.37 2.10 -6.98
C GLN A 181 3.89 2.13 -7.34
N LYS A 182 3.17 1.08 -6.97
CA LYS A 182 1.71 1.06 -7.02
C LYS A 182 1.17 1.63 -5.69
N ILE A 183 0.26 2.57 -5.79
CA ILE A 183 -0.52 3.14 -4.68
C ILE A 183 -1.99 2.83 -4.97
N GLU A 184 -2.74 2.48 -3.92
CA GLU A 184 -4.13 2.06 -4.05
C GLU A 184 -5.07 2.94 -3.23
N THR A 185 -6.29 3.09 -3.71
CA THR A 185 -7.36 3.76 -2.96
C THR A 185 -8.07 2.74 -2.09
N VAL A 186 -8.32 3.04 -0.82
CA VAL A 186 -9.08 2.17 0.10
C VAL A 186 -10.41 2.82 0.50
N PRO A 187 -11.43 2.05 0.89
CA PRO A 187 -12.68 2.62 1.39
C PRO A 187 -12.43 3.61 2.53
N ASN A 188 -13.08 4.77 2.51
CA ASN A 188 -12.98 5.72 3.61
C ASN A 188 -13.87 5.27 4.78
N THR A 189 -13.30 4.48 5.68
CA THR A 189 -14.00 3.85 6.80
C THR A 189 -13.19 3.91 8.08
N THR A 190 -13.87 3.79 9.22
CA THR A 190 -13.25 3.59 10.53
C THR A 190 -12.96 2.12 10.81
N HIS A 191 -13.44 1.19 9.96
CA HIS A 191 -13.14 -0.22 10.04
C HIS A 191 -11.75 -0.54 9.49
N GLN A 192 -11.25 -1.74 9.78
CA GLN A 192 -9.97 -2.21 9.27
C GLN A 192 -10.01 -2.29 7.73
N VAL A 193 -9.05 -1.66 7.06
CA VAL A 193 -8.85 -1.76 5.60
C VAL A 193 -7.54 -2.45 5.23
N GLY A 194 -6.67 -2.67 6.22
CA GLY A 194 -5.38 -3.33 6.02
C GLY A 194 -4.58 -3.41 7.30
N TRP A 195 -3.26 -3.46 7.14
CA TRP A 195 -2.29 -3.48 8.23
C TRP A 195 -1.17 -2.52 7.91
N ARG A 196 -0.51 -2.02 8.95
CA ARG A 196 0.69 -1.19 8.81
C ARG A 196 1.72 -1.65 9.86
N VAL A 197 3.00 -1.44 9.57
CA VAL A 197 4.10 -1.87 10.46
C VAL A 197 4.70 -0.66 11.20
N PHE A 198 5.15 -0.83 12.44
CA PHE A 198 5.73 0.19 13.34
C PHE A 198 7.03 -0.25 13.96
N THR A 199 7.80 0.72 14.47
CA THR A 199 8.71 0.46 15.59
C THR A 199 7.94 0.29 16.91
N PRO A 200 8.52 -0.37 17.93
CA PRO A 200 7.91 -0.50 19.26
C PRO A 200 7.57 0.85 19.91
N GLN A 201 8.23 1.93 19.49
CA GLN A 201 7.99 3.30 19.94
C GLN A 201 6.81 3.98 19.21
N GLY A 202 6.06 3.24 18.39
CA GLY A 202 4.89 3.75 17.67
C GLY A 202 5.20 4.58 16.43
N GLN A 203 6.44 4.55 15.93
CA GLN A 203 6.81 5.25 14.69
C GLN A 203 6.38 4.42 13.47
N PRO A 204 5.50 4.94 12.58
CA PRO A 204 4.98 4.19 11.44
C PRO A 204 6.09 3.91 10.44
N ILE A 205 6.33 2.64 10.14
CA ILE A 205 7.13 2.23 9.00
C ILE A 205 6.33 2.59 7.75
N SER A 206 6.60 3.79 7.26
CA SER A 206 5.92 4.46 6.16
C SER A 206 6.90 5.47 5.58
N GLY A 207 6.53 6.14 4.49
CA GLY A 207 7.42 7.09 3.83
C GLY A 207 8.26 7.95 4.79
N SER A 208 7.65 8.63 5.76
CA SER A 208 8.35 9.55 6.65
C SER A 208 9.19 8.90 7.76
N HIS A 209 9.01 7.61 8.04
CA HIS A 209 9.80 6.88 9.04
C HIS A 209 10.08 5.44 8.58
N PRO A 210 10.87 5.25 7.51
CA PRO A 210 11.12 3.92 6.96
C PRO A 210 11.93 3.05 7.92
N ALA A 211 11.76 1.72 7.78
CA ALA A 211 12.60 0.76 8.47
C ALA A 211 13.87 0.54 7.68
N TYR A 212 14.97 0.29 8.39
CA TYR A 212 16.26 -0.01 7.76
C TYR A 212 16.82 -1.32 8.32
N SER A 213 17.39 -2.14 7.44
CA SER A 213 18.11 -3.37 7.81
C SER A 213 19.24 -3.07 8.80
N SER A 214 19.57 -4.05 9.62
CA SER A 214 20.65 -3.99 10.60
C SER A 214 21.19 -5.38 10.87
N SER A 215 22.49 -5.46 11.21
CA SER A 215 23.13 -6.68 11.71
C SER A 215 22.57 -7.12 13.07
N SER A 216 21.93 -6.21 13.80
CA SER A 216 21.21 -6.50 15.05
C SER A 216 19.72 -6.71 14.78
N SER A 217 19.11 -7.65 15.52
CA SER A 217 17.67 -7.89 15.42
C SER A 217 16.90 -6.64 15.81
N LYS A 218 16.01 -6.16 14.93
CA LYS A 218 15.11 -5.05 15.20
C LYS A 218 13.71 -5.59 15.44
N THR A 219 13.10 -5.15 16.52
CA THR A 219 11.69 -5.42 16.79
C THR A 219 10.82 -4.41 16.05
N PHE A 220 9.71 -4.89 15.53
CA PHE A 220 8.67 -4.14 14.85
C PHE A 220 7.30 -4.61 15.34
N VAL A 221 6.26 -3.84 15.12
CA VAL A 221 4.88 -4.15 15.49
C VAL A 221 4.00 -4.06 14.26
N ILE A 222 3.20 -5.09 13.98
CA ILE A 222 2.19 -5.04 12.91
C ILE A 222 0.84 -4.76 13.56
N GLU A 223 0.13 -3.74 13.11
CA GLU A 223 -1.17 -3.32 13.65
C GLU A 223 -2.23 -3.24 12.54
N PRO A 224 -3.46 -3.75 12.79
CA PRO A 224 -4.60 -3.53 11.91
C PRO A 224 -5.02 -2.05 11.93
N VAL A 225 -5.30 -1.48 10.75
CA VAL A 225 -5.63 -0.06 10.60
C VAL A 225 -6.81 0.26 9.72
N ASN A 226 -7.41 1.42 10.00
CA ASN A 226 -8.40 2.02 9.14
C ASN A 226 -7.79 2.88 8.04
N ALA A 227 -8.65 3.49 7.23
CA ALA A 227 -8.28 4.23 6.03
C ALA A 227 -7.42 5.49 6.30
N ALA A 228 -7.53 6.06 7.50
CA ALA A 228 -6.67 7.16 7.97
C ALA A 228 -5.32 6.66 8.51
N GLY A 229 -5.11 5.35 8.54
CA GLY A 229 -3.97 4.72 9.17
C GLY A 229 -4.05 4.69 10.69
N ASN A 230 -5.19 4.92 11.34
CA ASN A 230 -5.30 4.79 12.80
C ASN A 230 -5.41 3.31 13.19
N ILE A 231 -4.85 2.93 14.35
CA ILE A 231 -4.98 1.57 14.91
C ILE A 231 -6.45 1.31 15.23
N VAL A 232 -6.97 0.17 14.80
CA VAL A 232 -8.33 -0.28 15.07
C VAL A 232 -8.33 -1.72 15.57
N THR A 233 -9.49 -2.22 15.99
CA THR A 233 -9.60 -3.65 16.30
C THR A 233 -9.51 -4.47 15.02
N GLY A 234 -8.63 -5.49 15.02
CA GLY A 234 -8.51 -6.42 13.90
C GLY A 234 -9.80 -7.21 13.69
N THR A 235 -10.38 -7.12 12.50
CA THR A 235 -11.53 -7.90 12.02
C THR A 235 -11.12 -8.93 10.97
N MET A 236 -9.89 -8.83 10.45
CA MET A 236 -9.27 -9.76 9.50
C MET A 236 -8.34 -10.78 10.16
N ALA A 237 -8.81 -11.42 11.22
CA ALA A 237 -7.98 -12.23 12.11
C ALA A 237 -7.97 -13.72 11.73
N ASP A 238 -7.13 -14.08 10.77
CA ASP A 238 -6.18 -15.18 10.93
C ASP A 238 -4.98 -15.00 10.00
N GLY A 239 -3.79 -15.32 10.53
CA GLY A 239 -2.46 -15.25 9.91
C GLY A 239 -2.22 -14.12 8.89
N VAL A 240 -1.41 -13.12 9.18
CA VAL A 240 -0.80 -12.32 8.11
C VAL A 240 0.56 -12.87 7.76
N ALA A 241 0.82 -13.09 6.48
CA ALA A 241 2.16 -13.30 6.00
C ALA A 241 2.85 -11.94 5.88
N LEU A 242 3.96 -11.80 6.60
CA LEU A 242 4.82 -10.64 6.44
C LEU A 242 5.95 -10.98 5.48
N MET A 243 6.09 -10.18 4.44
CA MET A 243 7.18 -10.28 3.48
C MET A 243 7.93 -8.96 3.48
N ALA A 244 9.26 -8.99 3.36
CA ALA A 244 9.98 -7.78 2.98
C ALA A 244 9.63 -7.49 1.51
N ASP A 245 9.15 -6.28 1.21
CA ASP A 245 8.67 -5.89 -0.11
C ASP A 245 9.81 -6.00 -1.14
N PRO A 246 9.60 -6.75 -2.24
CA PRO A 246 10.57 -7.03 -3.29
C PRO A 246 10.86 -5.86 -4.24
N ALA A 247 10.44 -4.63 -3.94
CA ALA A 247 10.90 -3.46 -4.70
C ALA A 247 12.44 -3.35 -4.75
N LEU A 248 13.17 -4.02 -3.83
CA LEU A 248 14.61 -4.28 -3.89
C LEU A 248 14.91 -5.52 -4.76
N THR A 249 15.65 -5.37 -5.87
CA THR A 249 15.87 -6.33 -6.99
C THR A 249 16.31 -7.76 -6.68
N PHE A 250 16.65 -8.08 -5.44
CA PHE A 250 17.16 -9.40 -5.06
C PHE A 250 16.07 -10.45 -4.81
N CYS A 251 14.80 -10.11 -5.03
CA CYS A 251 13.68 -11.04 -4.94
C CYS A 251 13.04 -11.27 -6.33
N PRO A 252 13.62 -12.13 -7.19
CA PRO A 252 12.92 -12.56 -8.39
C PRO A 252 11.64 -13.26 -7.96
N ARG A 253 10.49 -12.74 -8.40
CA ARG A 253 9.13 -13.28 -8.16
C ARG A 253 8.98 -14.78 -8.49
N ALA A 254 9.98 -15.38 -9.12
CA ALA A 254 10.06 -16.77 -9.53
C ALA A 254 10.89 -17.69 -8.60
N LEU A 255 11.57 -17.18 -7.56
CA LEU A 255 12.36 -18.00 -6.64
C LEU A 255 11.78 -18.00 -5.22
N THR A 256 11.76 -19.20 -4.64
CA THR A 256 11.29 -19.62 -3.32
C THR A 256 12.03 -18.99 -2.12
N VAL A 257 12.73 -17.87 -2.30
CA VAL A 257 13.76 -17.35 -1.38
C VAL A 257 13.38 -15.99 -0.76
N CYS A 258 12.27 -15.38 -1.16
CA CYS A 258 11.64 -14.31 -0.39
C CYS A 258 10.93 -14.96 0.81
N ASN A 259 11.71 -15.36 1.82
CA ASN A 259 11.17 -16.02 2.99
C ASN A 259 10.12 -15.12 3.63
N THR A 260 8.88 -15.59 3.65
CA THR A 260 7.87 -15.08 4.56
C THR A 260 8.51 -15.04 5.94
N ILE A 261 8.66 -13.85 6.52
CA ILE A 261 9.31 -13.66 7.82
C ILE A 261 8.58 -14.50 8.89
N GLY A 262 7.28 -14.71 8.67
CA GLY A 262 6.50 -15.80 9.21
C GLY A 262 5.01 -15.53 9.03
N PRO A 263 4.15 -16.56 9.15
CA PRO A 263 2.74 -16.32 9.40
C PRO A 263 2.58 -15.74 10.82
N TYR A 264 2.15 -14.49 10.92
CA TYR A 264 1.82 -13.84 12.17
C TYR A 264 0.34 -13.90 12.41
N TYR A 265 -0.10 -14.69 13.38
CA TYR A 265 -1.48 -14.61 13.87
C TYR A 265 -1.71 -13.25 14.54
N LEU A 266 -2.34 -12.34 13.80
CA LEU A 266 -2.85 -11.09 14.34
C LEU A 266 -4.25 -11.38 14.87
N ALA A 267 -4.39 -11.26 16.18
CA ALA A 267 -5.70 -11.27 16.81
C ALA A 267 -6.34 -9.87 16.65
N ARG A 268 -7.26 -9.53 17.55
CA ARG A 268 -7.84 -8.17 17.65
C ARG A 268 -6.81 -7.04 17.84
N HIS A 269 -5.58 -7.38 18.24
CA HIS A 269 -4.50 -6.45 18.56
C HIS A 269 -3.25 -6.79 17.77
N GLY A 270 -2.37 -5.80 17.57
CA GLY A 270 -1.12 -6.02 16.87
C GLY A 270 -0.15 -6.95 17.58
N LYS A 271 0.85 -7.37 16.82
CA LYS A 271 1.85 -8.34 17.25
C LYS A 271 3.24 -7.82 16.96
N SER A 272 4.10 -7.93 17.96
CA SER A 272 5.52 -7.67 17.77
C SER A 272 6.19 -8.84 17.07
N PHE A 273 7.12 -8.53 16.18
CA PHE A 273 8.03 -9.49 15.58
C PHE A 273 9.44 -8.90 15.56
N SER A 274 10.44 -9.76 15.59
CA SER A 274 11.83 -9.31 15.45
C SER A 274 12.40 -9.86 14.15
N TYR A 275 13.10 -9.00 13.44
CA TYR A 275 13.75 -9.33 12.18
C TYR A 275 15.23 -8.98 12.27
N SER A 276 16.08 -9.95 11.95
CA SER A 276 17.51 -9.79 11.71
C SER A 276 17.82 -10.32 10.32
N GLY A 277 17.83 -9.44 9.33
CA GLY A 277 18.16 -9.79 7.96
C GLY A 277 19.66 -9.69 7.72
N SER A 278 20.34 -10.83 7.53
CA SER A 278 21.70 -10.85 6.96
C SER A 278 21.71 -10.77 5.43
N LEU A 279 20.53 -10.80 4.80
CA LEU A 279 20.36 -10.82 3.35
C LEU A 279 20.47 -9.43 2.69
N PHE A 280 20.36 -8.35 3.48
CA PHE A 280 20.47 -6.98 3.01
C PHE A 280 21.60 -6.25 3.73
N GLU A 281 22.38 -5.44 3.00
CA GLU A 281 23.42 -4.59 3.60
C GLU A 281 22.84 -3.69 4.68
N SER A 282 23.57 -3.44 5.77
CA SER A 282 23.09 -2.56 6.85
C SER A 282 22.73 -1.17 6.34
N GLY A 283 21.55 -0.67 6.72
CA GLY A 283 21.04 0.62 6.23
C GLY A 283 20.22 0.54 4.94
N THR A 284 19.90 -0.68 4.47
CA THR A 284 18.95 -0.90 3.36
C THR A 284 17.53 -0.57 3.81
N PRO A 285 16.77 0.29 3.10
CA PRO A 285 15.37 0.52 3.42
C PRO A 285 14.58 -0.77 3.24
N MET A 286 13.68 -1.05 4.16
CA MET A 286 12.80 -2.20 4.12
C MET A 286 11.35 -1.70 4.18
N VAL A 287 10.57 -2.13 3.20
CA VAL A 287 9.12 -2.06 3.25
C VAL A 287 8.62 -3.47 3.55
N PHE A 288 7.46 -3.58 4.19
CA PHE A 288 6.85 -4.87 4.45
C PHE A 288 5.53 -4.97 3.71
N GLU A 289 5.35 -6.05 2.96
CA GLU A 289 4.06 -6.45 2.42
C GLU A 289 3.36 -7.35 3.43
N VAL A 290 2.08 -7.06 3.70
CA VAL A 290 1.25 -7.82 4.63
C VAL A 290 0.13 -8.47 3.83
N LEU A 291 0.11 -9.80 3.80
CA LEU A 291 -0.88 -10.57 3.06
C LEU A 291 -1.82 -11.29 4.04
N PRO A 292 -3.14 -11.07 3.99
CA PRO A 292 -4.09 -11.83 4.82
C PRO A 292 -4.01 -13.33 4.51
N SER A 293 -4.31 -14.20 5.48
CA SER A 293 -4.58 -15.60 5.18
C SER A 293 -5.95 -15.75 4.55
N SER A 294 -6.05 -16.71 3.63
CA SER A 294 -7.33 -17.14 3.08
C SER A 294 -8.26 -17.65 4.19
N PRO A 295 -9.59 -17.51 4.01
CA PRO A 295 -10.58 -18.15 4.88
C PRO A 295 -10.33 -19.66 4.95
N SER A 296 -10.53 -20.26 6.13
CA SER A 296 -10.31 -21.69 6.36
C SER A 296 -11.62 -22.48 6.49
N MET A 297 -12.74 -21.78 6.71
CA MET A 297 -14.04 -22.34 6.99
C MET A 297 -15.15 -21.60 6.20
N ALA A 298 -16.22 -22.32 5.86
CA ALA A 298 -17.38 -21.79 5.17
C ALA A 298 -18.63 -22.59 5.53
N GLN A 299 -19.76 -21.91 5.63
CA GLN A 299 -21.04 -22.49 6.04
C GLN A 299 -22.20 -21.90 5.22
N VAL A 300 -23.13 -22.74 4.77
CA VAL A 300 -24.42 -22.22 4.28
C VAL A 300 -25.20 -21.70 5.49
N SER A 301 -25.41 -20.39 5.54
CA SER A 301 -26.10 -19.73 6.64
C SER A 301 -27.59 -19.57 6.36
N GLN A 302 -27.96 -19.48 5.08
CA GLN A 302 -29.33 -19.26 4.66
C GLN A 302 -29.56 -19.76 3.24
N VAL A 303 -30.75 -20.31 2.98
CA VAL A 303 -31.28 -20.52 1.63
C VAL A 303 -32.66 -19.88 1.59
N THR A 304 -32.88 -18.92 0.69
CA THR A 304 -34.15 -18.20 0.59
C THR A 304 -34.77 -18.33 -0.78
N THR A 305 -36.10 -18.41 -0.85
CA THR A 305 -36.84 -18.28 -2.12
C THR A 305 -36.78 -16.86 -2.65
N GLY A 306 -37.20 -16.64 -3.92
CA GLY A 306 -37.37 -15.30 -4.47
C GLY A 306 -38.35 -14.39 -3.70
N SER A 307 -39.24 -14.98 -2.88
CA SER A 307 -40.14 -14.25 -1.97
C SER A 307 -39.51 -13.92 -0.59
N GLY A 308 -38.26 -14.32 -0.34
CA GLY A 308 -37.55 -14.10 0.93
C GLY A 308 -37.80 -15.16 2.01
N THR A 309 -38.59 -16.21 1.73
CA THR A 309 -38.87 -17.28 2.69
C THR A 309 -37.61 -18.13 2.91
N SER A 310 -37.18 -18.28 4.16
CA SER A 310 -36.01 -19.11 4.51
C SER A 310 -36.36 -20.58 4.59
N LEU A 311 -35.51 -21.43 4.02
CA LEU A 311 -35.62 -22.88 4.13
C LEU A 311 -34.89 -23.41 5.37
N SER A 312 -35.30 -24.58 5.82
CA SER A 312 -34.65 -25.28 6.94
C SER A 312 -33.34 -25.90 6.48
N LEU A 313 -32.27 -25.61 7.22
CA LEU A 313 -30.92 -26.13 7.02
C LEU A 313 -30.58 -27.13 8.13
N SER A 314 -29.76 -28.14 7.79
CA SER A 314 -29.10 -28.96 8.82
C SER A 314 -28.18 -28.11 9.69
N GLN A 315 -27.69 -28.71 10.78
CA GLN A 315 -26.67 -28.08 11.60
C GLN A 315 -25.44 -27.69 10.74
N PRO A 316 -24.77 -26.57 11.09
CA PRO A 316 -23.51 -26.16 10.48
C PRO A 316 -22.46 -27.28 10.50
N VAL A 317 -21.63 -27.37 9.46
CA VAL A 317 -20.49 -28.32 9.41
C VAL A 317 -19.18 -27.58 9.10
N PRO A 318 -18.05 -27.95 9.73
CA PRO A 318 -16.73 -27.35 9.47
C PRO A 318 -16.18 -27.78 8.09
N LEU A 319 -15.44 -26.92 7.40
CA LEU A 319 -14.86 -27.27 6.09
C LEU A 319 -13.75 -28.31 6.22
N MET A 320 -14.05 -29.56 5.86
CA MET A 320 -13.15 -30.52 5.19
C MET A 320 -13.99 -31.72 4.74
N GLY A 321 -14.46 -31.72 3.49
CA GLY A 321 -15.23 -32.86 2.93
C GLY A 321 -16.63 -33.06 3.53
N THR A 322 -17.17 -32.06 4.22
CA THR A 322 -18.46 -32.12 4.91
C THR A 322 -19.61 -31.65 4.04
N THR A 323 -20.81 -32.13 4.38
CA THR A 323 -22.05 -31.87 3.64
C THR A 323 -23.06 -31.18 4.55
N GLN A 324 -23.68 -30.09 4.06
CA GLN A 324 -24.90 -29.55 4.64
C GLN A 324 -26.11 -30.01 3.84
N THR A 325 -27.25 -30.13 4.48
CA THR A 325 -28.50 -30.47 3.82
C THR A 325 -29.50 -29.33 3.93
N VAL A 326 -30.29 -29.13 2.89
CA VAL A 326 -31.40 -28.19 2.86
C VAL A 326 -32.68 -28.92 2.47
N SER A 327 -33.70 -28.79 3.31
CA SER A 327 -35.02 -29.40 3.09
C SER A 327 -36.02 -28.37 2.55
N GLY A 328 -37.05 -28.83 1.84
CA GLY A 328 -38.13 -27.98 1.34
C GLY A 328 -37.81 -27.25 0.03
N VAL A 329 -36.89 -27.78 -0.77
CA VAL A 329 -36.58 -27.23 -2.10
C VAL A 329 -37.62 -27.75 -3.10
N ASN A 330 -38.56 -26.89 -3.46
CA ASN A 330 -39.53 -27.14 -4.53
C ASN A 330 -38.85 -27.26 -5.90
N PRO A 331 -39.35 -28.13 -6.80
CA PRO A 331 -38.90 -28.22 -8.19
C PRO A 331 -39.07 -26.90 -8.96
N ASN A 332 -38.24 -26.69 -9.98
CA ASN A 332 -38.28 -25.52 -10.89
C ASN A 332 -38.40 -24.16 -10.18
N THR A 333 -37.77 -24.02 -9.02
CA THR A 333 -37.87 -22.82 -8.18
C THR A 333 -36.50 -22.18 -8.02
N SER A 334 -36.47 -20.84 -7.98
CA SER A 334 -35.26 -20.06 -7.78
C SER A 334 -35.03 -19.72 -6.31
N TYR A 335 -33.77 -19.84 -5.89
CA TYR A 335 -33.29 -19.60 -4.55
C TYR A 335 -32.03 -18.74 -4.56
N THR A 336 -31.79 -18.07 -3.44
CA THR A 336 -30.52 -17.44 -3.11
C THR A 336 -29.89 -18.22 -1.95
N ILE A 337 -28.69 -18.73 -2.18
CA ILE A 337 -27.87 -19.39 -1.16
C ILE A 337 -26.92 -18.35 -0.60
N LYS A 338 -26.89 -18.18 0.73
CA LYS A 338 -25.92 -17.35 1.45
C LYS A 338 -24.86 -18.21 2.11
N LEU A 339 -23.63 -17.99 1.73
CA LEU A 339 -22.44 -18.64 2.28
C LEU A 339 -21.69 -17.65 3.17
N GLN A 340 -21.53 -18.00 4.44
CA GLN A 340 -20.68 -17.28 5.41
C GLN A 340 -19.30 -17.93 5.43
N LEU A 341 -18.23 -17.14 5.37
CA LEU A 341 -16.87 -17.63 5.57
C LEU A 341 -16.42 -17.37 7.01
N PHE A 342 -15.47 -18.16 7.50
CA PHE A 342 -14.88 -18.03 8.83
C PHE A 342 -13.36 -18.14 8.77
N TYR A 343 -12.71 -17.49 9.74
CA TYR A 343 -11.30 -17.67 10.02
C TYR A 343 -11.05 -19.04 10.69
N ALA A 344 -9.80 -19.50 10.79
CA ALA A 344 -9.39 -20.77 11.40
C ALA A 344 -9.79 -20.94 12.87
N LYS A 345 -10.00 -19.84 13.59
CA LYS A 345 -10.54 -19.86 14.96
C LYS A 345 -12.06 -19.86 15.06
N GLY A 346 -12.78 -19.82 13.94
CA GLY A 346 -14.24 -19.94 13.90
C GLY A 346 -15.02 -18.64 13.99
N GLU A 347 -14.35 -17.49 13.96
CA GLU A 347 -15.01 -16.20 13.87
C GLU A 347 -15.50 -15.92 12.44
N PRO A 348 -16.73 -15.40 12.26
CA PRO A 348 -17.26 -15.09 10.95
C PRO A 348 -16.53 -13.90 10.31
N LEU A 349 -16.32 -13.98 9.00
CA LEU A 349 -15.84 -12.88 8.20
C LEU A 349 -16.92 -11.82 8.03
N THR A 350 -16.65 -10.59 8.48
CA THR A 350 -17.59 -9.47 8.39
C THR A 350 -17.21 -8.44 7.33
N ASP A 351 -16.09 -8.62 6.63
CA ASP A 351 -15.62 -7.71 5.59
C ASP A 351 -15.00 -8.47 4.40
N LEU A 352 -15.82 -9.34 3.79
CA LEU A 352 -15.45 -10.13 2.62
C LEU A 352 -15.04 -9.26 1.44
N THR A 353 -15.63 -8.07 1.29
CA THR A 353 -15.29 -7.14 0.22
C THR A 353 -13.84 -6.69 0.31
N THR A 354 -13.40 -6.25 1.48
CA THR A 354 -11.99 -5.88 1.72
C THR A 354 -11.08 -7.09 1.58
N LEU A 355 -11.43 -8.23 2.19
CA LEU A 355 -10.58 -9.43 2.11
C LEU A 355 -10.42 -9.92 0.66
N SER A 356 -11.49 -9.94 -0.11
CA SER A 356 -11.47 -10.45 -1.49
C SER A 356 -10.62 -9.63 -2.44
N HIS A 357 -10.44 -8.35 -2.12
CA HIS A 357 -9.54 -7.46 -2.83
C HIS A 357 -8.09 -7.75 -2.45
N LEU A 358 -7.82 -7.93 -1.15
CA LEU A 358 -6.48 -8.19 -0.63
C LEU A 358 -5.97 -9.61 -0.94
N VAL A 359 -6.86 -10.59 -0.99
CA VAL A 359 -6.60 -11.98 -1.36
C VAL A 359 -7.69 -12.38 -2.35
N PRO A 360 -7.39 -12.47 -3.66
CA PRO A 360 -8.37 -12.86 -4.65
C PRO A 360 -9.03 -14.20 -4.30
N LEU A 361 -10.30 -14.14 -3.90
CA LEU A 361 -11.07 -15.32 -3.57
C LEU A 361 -11.75 -15.82 -4.86
N SER A 362 -11.32 -16.99 -5.35
CA SER A 362 -11.96 -17.64 -6.50
C SER A 362 -13.13 -18.51 -6.05
N PHE A 363 -14.31 -18.27 -6.61
CA PHE A 363 -15.52 -19.07 -6.38
C PHE A 363 -16.08 -19.58 -7.70
N THR A 364 -15.98 -20.89 -7.92
CA THR A 364 -16.60 -21.54 -9.08
C THR A 364 -17.61 -22.59 -8.61
N PRO A 365 -18.84 -22.15 -8.23
CA PRO A 365 -19.89 -23.05 -7.81
C PRO A 365 -20.24 -24.01 -8.96
N LYS A 366 -20.46 -25.28 -8.64
CA LYS A 366 -20.73 -26.32 -9.64
C LYS A 366 -21.80 -27.29 -9.16
N VAL A 367 -22.74 -27.60 -10.03
CA VAL A 367 -23.66 -28.73 -9.84
C VAL A 367 -22.89 -30.00 -10.18
N LEU A 368 -22.70 -30.89 -9.22
CA LEU A 368 -21.96 -32.14 -9.42
C LEU A 368 -22.86 -33.29 -9.85
N ASN A 369 -24.08 -33.33 -9.32
CA ASN A 369 -25.08 -34.31 -9.70
C ASN A 369 -26.47 -33.69 -9.66
N ALA A 370 -27.19 -33.80 -10.77
CA ALA A 370 -28.61 -33.50 -10.90
C ALA A 370 -29.28 -34.79 -11.40
N SER A 371 -29.58 -35.71 -10.49
CA SER A 371 -30.05 -37.04 -10.87
C SER A 371 -31.41 -36.99 -11.58
N GLN A 372 -31.48 -37.64 -12.76
CA GLN A 372 -32.72 -38.05 -13.44
C GLN A 372 -33.76 -36.95 -13.75
N ARG A 373 -33.37 -35.67 -13.84
CA ARG A 373 -34.29 -34.57 -14.18
C ARG A 373 -34.35 -34.32 -15.69
N SER A 374 -35.53 -33.99 -16.21
CA SER A 374 -35.71 -33.52 -17.61
C SER A 374 -35.17 -32.11 -17.85
N SER A 375 -35.00 -31.32 -16.79
CA SER A 375 -34.32 -30.01 -16.82
C SER A 375 -33.23 -29.99 -15.74
N ALA A 376 -32.00 -29.66 -16.12
CA ALA A 376 -30.87 -29.59 -15.21
C ALA A 376 -31.03 -28.44 -14.20
N SER A 377 -30.64 -28.69 -12.95
CA SER A 377 -30.46 -27.62 -11.96
C SER A 377 -29.27 -26.74 -12.35
N THR A 378 -29.33 -25.45 -12.04
CA THR A 378 -28.26 -24.49 -12.39
C THR A 378 -27.82 -23.67 -11.19
N LEU A 379 -26.55 -23.26 -11.22
CA LEU A 379 -25.97 -22.27 -10.30
C LEU A 379 -25.54 -21.05 -11.11
N GLY A 380 -25.88 -19.88 -10.60
CA GLY A 380 -25.36 -18.60 -11.12
C GLY A 380 -23.95 -18.30 -10.59
N PRO A 381 -23.34 -17.21 -11.08
CA PRO A 381 -22.07 -16.74 -10.54
C PRO A 381 -22.22 -16.35 -9.06
N ALA A 382 -21.15 -16.56 -8.29
CA ALA A 382 -21.07 -16.09 -6.91
C ALA A 382 -20.94 -14.56 -6.90
N THR A 383 -21.76 -13.89 -6.11
CA THR A 383 -21.67 -12.44 -5.87
C THR A 383 -21.24 -12.21 -4.43
N MET A 384 -20.15 -11.47 -4.21
CA MET A 384 -19.70 -11.15 -2.85
C MET A 384 -20.45 -9.95 -2.29
N GLY A 385 -21.11 -10.15 -1.16
CA GLY A 385 -21.55 -9.08 -0.28
C GLY A 385 -20.51 -8.83 0.82
N GLN A 386 -20.82 -7.90 1.71
CA GLN A 386 -19.91 -7.51 2.81
C GLN A 386 -19.66 -8.65 3.81
N THR A 387 -20.69 -9.45 4.13
CA THR A 387 -20.61 -10.52 5.13
C THR A 387 -20.86 -11.91 4.56
N HIS A 388 -21.52 -12.01 3.40
CA HIS A 388 -21.89 -13.28 2.79
C HIS A 388 -21.60 -13.29 1.29
N ILE A 389 -21.30 -14.46 0.75
CA ILE A 389 -21.36 -14.74 -0.69
C ILE A 389 -22.76 -15.21 -1.03
N GLN A 390 -23.33 -14.65 -2.10
CA GLN A 390 -24.64 -15.02 -2.62
C GLN A 390 -24.48 -15.83 -3.90
N ILE A 391 -25.17 -16.96 -3.98
CA ILE A 391 -25.18 -17.82 -5.17
C ILE A 391 -26.64 -18.03 -5.56
N ALA A 392 -26.99 -17.65 -6.79
CA ALA A 392 -28.29 -17.98 -7.35
C ALA A 392 -28.36 -19.48 -7.66
N TYR A 393 -29.43 -20.14 -7.25
CA TYR A 393 -29.67 -21.55 -7.52
C TYR A 393 -31.06 -21.74 -8.11
N LYS A 394 -31.18 -22.48 -9.20
CA LYS A 394 -32.47 -22.89 -9.77
C LYS A 394 -32.56 -24.41 -9.75
N SER A 395 -33.54 -24.94 -9.02
CA SER A 395 -33.80 -26.38 -9.00
C SER A 395 -34.41 -26.84 -10.34
N GLY A 396 -34.09 -28.06 -10.79
CA GLY A 396 -34.69 -28.67 -12.00
C GLY A 396 -36.11 -29.20 -11.80
N SER A 397 -36.73 -29.87 -12.79
CA SER A 397 -38.19 -29.76 -12.99
C SER A 397 -39.17 -30.93 -12.73
N THR A 398 -38.84 -32.08 -12.13
CA THR A 398 -39.89 -33.16 -12.06
C THR A 398 -40.06 -33.96 -10.77
N ALA A 399 -39.16 -33.89 -9.79
CA ALA A 399 -39.36 -34.51 -8.47
C ALA A 399 -38.50 -33.84 -7.38
N GLN A 400 -38.79 -34.08 -6.10
CA GLN A 400 -37.98 -33.67 -4.95
C GLN A 400 -36.65 -34.47 -4.87
N VAL A 401 -35.96 -34.65 -5.99
CA VAL A 401 -34.69 -35.40 -6.01
C VAL A 401 -33.57 -34.54 -5.40
N PRO A 402 -32.65 -35.12 -4.62
CA PRO A 402 -31.52 -34.35 -4.11
C PRO A 402 -30.54 -33.93 -5.22
N ASP A 403 -30.09 -32.67 -5.18
CA ASP A 403 -28.94 -32.20 -5.96
C ASP A 403 -27.71 -32.14 -5.05
N VAL A 404 -26.52 -32.43 -5.60
CA VAL A 404 -25.25 -32.21 -4.91
C VAL A 404 -24.57 -30.98 -5.52
N LEU A 405 -24.51 -29.91 -4.74
CA LEU A 405 -23.94 -28.62 -5.14
C LEU A 405 -22.58 -28.44 -4.47
N ARG A 406 -21.52 -28.21 -5.25
CA ARG A 406 -20.22 -27.78 -4.75
C ARG A 406 -20.19 -26.24 -4.74
N LEU A 407 -20.30 -25.64 -3.56
CA LEU A 407 -20.47 -24.19 -3.42
C LEU A 407 -19.14 -23.44 -3.25
N TYR A 408 -18.16 -24.09 -2.64
CA TYR A 408 -16.85 -23.53 -2.36
C TYR A 408 -15.74 -24.50 -2.77
N GLY A 409 -14.66 -23.96 -3.30
CA GLY A 409 -13.44 -24.67 -3.62
C GLY A 409 -12.37 -23.68 -4.05
N VAL A 410 -11.21 -23.72 -3.41
CA VAL A 410 -10.05 -22.90 -3.80
C VAL A 410 -9.43 -23.54 -5.04
N ILE A 411 -9.60 -22.93 -6.21
CA ILE A 411 -8.82 -23.30 -7.40
C ILE A 411 -7.50 -22.53 -7.31
N MET A 412 -6.41 -23.27 -7.15
CA MET A 412 -5.06 -22.71 -7.16
C MET A 412 -4.70 -22.25 -8.58
N SER A 413 -5.03 -21.02 -8.94
CA SER A 413 -4.32 -20.27 -9.97
C SER A 413 -3.32 -19.36 -9.26
N GLY A 414 -2.03 -19.54 -9.58
CA GLY A 414 -0.92 -18.87 -8.91
C GLY A 414 -1.09 -17.36 -8.83
N ASP A 415 -0.51 -16.81 -7.75
CA ASP A 415 -0.31 -15.39 -7.39
C ASP A 415 -0.83 -15.01 -5.98
N GLY A 416 -1.31 -15.97 -5.17
CA GLY A 416 -1.67 -15.74 -3.76
C GLY A 416 -0.93 -16.66 -2.77
N VAL A 417 -0.58 -16.13 -1.60
CA VAL A 417 0.02 -16.88 -0.48
C VAL A 417 -0.99 -17.88 0.08
N ALA A 418 -0.78 -19.16 -0.21
CA ALA A 418 -1.62 -20.25 0.26
C ALA A 418 -0.93 -21.03 1.40
N PRO A 419 -1.64 -21.43 2.48
CA PRO A 419 -1.25 -22.59 3.27
C PRO A 419 -1.49 -23.89 2.49
N PRO A 420 -0.83 -25.00 2.86
CA PRO A 420 -0.65 -26.16 2.00
C PRO A 420 -1.91 -27.02 1.82
N SER A 421 -2.14 -27.40 0.56
CA SER A 421 -2.54 -28.75 0.11
C SER A 421 -3.87 -29.40 0.56
N MET A 422 -4.90 -28.64 0.96
CA MET A 422 -6.24 -29.22 1.19
C MET A 422 -7.31 -28.50 0.36
N SER A 423 -7.96 -29.23 -0.54
CA SER A 423 -9.17 -28.76 -1.22
C SER A 423 -10.31 -28.67 -0.21
N TYR A 424 -10.57 -27.49 0.34
CA TYR A 424 -11.74 -27.25 1.18
C TYR A 424 -12.98 -27.18 0.30
N LEU A 425 -13.80 -28.23 0.34
CA LEU A 425 -15.03 -28.34 -0.43
C LEU A 425 -16.23 -28.28 0.52
N LEU A 426 -17.18 -27.38 0.22
CA LEU A 426 -18.50 -27.40 0.84
C LEU A 426 -19.52 -27.96 -0.15
N TYR A 427 -20.17 -29.05 0.26
CA TYR A 427 -21.29 -29.62 -0.46
C TYR A 427 -22.61 -29.22 0.20
N LEU A 428 -23.59 -28.82 -0.61
CA LEU A 428 -24.97 -28.69 -0.20
C LEU A 428 -25.80 -29.76 -0.91
N ILE A 429 -26.47 -30.62 -0.14
CA ILE A 429 -27.46 -31.58 -0.65
C ILE A 429 -28.85 -30.99 -0.48
N THR A 430 -29.59 -30.84 -1.57
CA THR A 430 -30.99 -30.39 -1.53
C THR A 430 -31.93 -31.56 -1.28
N ASN A 431 -33.13 -31.35 -0.73
CA ASN A 431 -34.19 -32.36 -0.58
C ASN A 431 -33.73 -33.70 -0.01
N VAL A 432 -33.03 -33.66 1.12
CA VAL A 432 -32.77 -34.87 1.91
C VAL A 432 -34.05 -35.22 2.65
N PHE A 433 -34.55 -36.43 2.39
CA PHE A 433 -35.78 -36.97 2.96
C PHE A 433 -35.54 -37.61 4.32
#